data_AF-A0A934KM42-F1
#
_entry.id   AF-A0A934KM42-F1
#
_cell.length_a   1.000
_cell.length_b   1.000
_cell.length_c   1.000
_cell.angle_alpha   90.00
_cell.angle_beta   90.00
_cell.angle_gamma   90.00
#
_symmetry.space_group_name_H-M   'P 1'
#
loop_
_entity.id
_entity.type
_entity.pdbx_description
1 polymer ?
#
loop_
_entity_poly.entity_id
_entity_poly.type
_entity_poly.pdbx_seq_one_letter_code
_entity_poly.pdbx_strand_id
1 'polypeptide(L)'
;MRLRLLIPVVVITAVTAGGAATAHAAGDRQRSFADGAARLQTEWSSYQAQGVPASSLAPLRAELAGQEPTASWWSPAWFNSGGSTLLSRLEGQTQTAWNAAVSGQREQARTVIGQWASFATAQGTWLSADSLNAAGQWTAQLASAQTPAAIARLVTSWQDFINQQQTAVTAAQQAKVDALQQELQSAGGPQAVLATAQRLVAVANGANLDPGNVADLATQLSSEIAANADATTTGGQLLAAINSLQALVNLNNQVGAQVPPLLLSVDQAGAEGTPNAAALAAENSAIAGRFQGARTADQLNAVLASISALQGKVTAELAANQCGHPVGGGKVITISLSLQEMVFYQDGCVAQATAVSTGRPELRTPTGSFQIFNKQSPFEFISPWPPSSPYYYVPSRASWVMEFLGGGYFIHDAPWESPGAYGPGSQDNPTAASHGCVHVPTAVMQWAYPWTPPGTPVIINA
;
A
#
# COMPACT_ATOMS: atom_id res chain seq x y z
N MET A 1 57.33 16.75 -129.95
CA MET A 1 58.79 16.88 -129.69
C MET A 1 59.03 16.69 -128.18
N ARG A 2 60.16 16.10 -127.78
CA ARG A 2 60.41 15.24 -126.59
C ARG A 2 60.51 15.91 -125.18
N LEU A 3 60.64 15.02 -124.17
CA LEU A 3 61.17 15.07 -122.76
C LEU A 3 60.09 15.17 -121.65
N ARG A 4 59.91 14.23 -120.69
CA ARG A 4 60.74 13.51 -119.66
C ARG A 4 61.01 14.29 -118.35
N LEU A 5 60.79 13.58 -117.21
CA LEU A 5 61.42 13.64 -115.86
C LEU A 5 60.66 14.26 -114.65
N LEU A 6 60.26 13.37 -113.71
CA LEU A 6 60.61 13.21 -112.27
C LEU A 6 60.56 14.38 -111.24
N ILE A 7 60.13 13.97 -110.04
CA ILE A 7 59.83 14.62 -108.74
C ILE A 7 61.11 15.09 -107.97
N PRO A 8 61.04 16.03 -106.99
CA PRO A 8 60.90 15.75 -105.52
C PRO A 8 59.92 16.73 -104.78
N VAL A 9 58.97 16.30 -103.92
CA VAL A 9 59.00 16.09 -102.44
C VAL A 9 59.48 17.30 -101.59
N VAL A 10 58.77 17.53 -100.45
CA VAL A 10 58.94 18.51 -99.34
C VAL A 10 58.03 19.76 -99.51
N VAL A 11 56.92 19.97 -98.77
CA VAL A 11 56.77 20.16 -97.31
C VAL A 11 55.43 19.58 -96.80
N ILE A 12 55.48 18.50 -96.03
CA ILE A 12 54.49 18.16 -94.99
C ILE A 12 55.27 18.20 -93.68
N THR A 13 55.14 19.27 -92.90
CA THR A 13 55.63 19.33 -91.51
C THR A 13 55.06 20.58 -90.82
N ALA A 14 53.76 20.56 -90.56
CA ALA A 14 53.15 21.19 -89.38
C ALA A 14 51.70 20.64 -89.29
N VAL A 15 51.27 20.27 -88.09
CA VAL A 15 49.93 19.74 -87.69
C VAL A 15 49.80 18.20 -87.47
N THR A 16 50.81 17.36 -87.72
CA THR A 16 50.84 16.00 -87.10
C THR A 16 51.00 16.05 -85.57
N ALA A 17 51.50 17.16 -85.02
CA ALA A 17 51.50 17.43 -83.58
C ALA A 17 50.10 17.75 -83.01
N GLY A 18 49.14 18.17 -83.84
CA GLY A 18 47.76 18.44 -83.41
C GLY A 18 46.86 17.19 -83.36
N GLY A 19 47.07 16.22 -84.26
CA GLY A 19 46.27 14.98 -84.35
C GLY A 19 46.62 13.92 -83.30
N ALA A 20 47.88 13.82 -82.88
CA ALA A 20 48.30 12.89 -81.82
C ALA A 20 47.89 13.39 -80.42
N ALA A 21 47.93 14.70 -80.19
CA ALA A 21 47.49 15.31 -78.94
C ALA A 21 45.95 15.21 -78.74
N THR A 22 45.16 15.29 -79.81
CA THR A 22 43.69 15.16 -79.75
C THR A 22 43.25 13.70 -79.60
N ALA A 23 43.92 12.73 -80.24
CA ALA A 23 43.63 11.31 -80.09
C ALA A 23 44.00 10.78 -78.68
N HIS A 24 45.16 11.17 -78.14
CA HIS A 24 45.52 10.84 -76.75
C HIS A 24 44.56 11.46 -75.74
N ALA A 25 44.24 12.75 -75.88
CA ALA A 25 43.30 13.43 -74.98
C ALA A 25 41.84 12.91 -75.10
N ALA A 26 41.47 12.27 -76.21
CA ALA A 26 40.19 11.58 -76.37
C ALA A 26 40.20 10.20 -75.69
N GLY A 27 41.29 9.43 -75.84
CA GLY A 27 41.47 8.14 -75.17
C GLY A 27 41.52 8.24 -73.64
N ASP A 28 42.19 9.26 -73.11
CA ASP A 28 42.26 9.49 -71.66
C ASP A 28 40.90 9.92 -71.07
N ARG A 29 40.10 10.68 -71.83
CA ARG A 29 38.73 11.06 -71.42
C ARG A 29 37.74 9.90 -71.48
N GLN A 30 37.85 9.03 -72.48
CA GLN A 30 37.03 7.83 -72.56
C GLN A 30 37.33 6.86 -71.41
N ARG A 31 38.60 6.65 -71.08
CA ARG A 31 38.98 5.88 -69.88
C ARG A 31 38.46 6.54 -68.61
N SER A 32 38.62 7.86 -68.46
CA SER A 32 38.11 8.59 -67.30
C SER A 32 36.59 8.48 -67.14
N PHE A 33 35.82 8.48 -68.23
CA PHE A 33 34.37 8.27 -68.18
C PHE A 33 34.01 6.82 -67.81
N ALA A 34 34.65 5.84 -68.45
CA ALA A 34 34.43 4.42 -68.16
C ALA A 34 34.78 4.08 -66.70
N ASP A 35 35.87 4.63 -66.18
CA ASP A 35 36.27 4.50 -64.77
C ASP A 35 35.23 5.14 -63.84
N GLY A 36 34.70 6.32 -64.19
CA GLY A 36 33.64 6.99 -63.43
C GLY A 36 32.31 6.21 -63.44
N ALA A 37 31.91 5.69 -64.60
CA ALA A 37 30.74 4.84 -64.77
C ALA A 37 30.85 3.53 -63.96
N ALA A 38 32.01 2.86 -64.01
CA ALA A 38 32.27 1.65 -63.23
C ALA A 38 32.26 1.92 -61.71
N ARG A 39 32.79 3.07 -61.28
CA ARG A 39 32.71 3.52 -59.87
C ARG A 39 31.27 3.70 -59.43
N LEU A 40 30.45 4.42 -60.18
CA LEU A 40 29.02 4.61 -59.89
C LEU A 40 28.26 3.27 -59.82
N GLN A 41 28.50 2.36 -60.77
CA GLN A 41 27.88 1.03 -60.75
C GLN A 41 28.27 0.21 -59.51
N THR A 42 29.53 0.30 -59.10
CA THR A 42 30.05 -0.33 -57.87
C THR A 42 29.41 0.30 -56.63
N GLU A 43 29.33 1.63 -56.60
CA GLU A 43 28.73 2.39 -55.51
C GLU A 43 27.23 2.08 -55.38
N TRP A 44 26.46 2.05 -56.47
CA TRP A 44 25.06 1.67 -56.47
C TRP A 44 24.84 0.24 -55.96
N SER A 45 25.72 -0.69 -56.33
CA SER A 45 25.65 -2.06 -55.84
C SER A 45 25.90 -2.12 -54.33
N SER A 46 26.87 -1.35 -53.83
CA SER A 46 27.14 -1.18 -52.40
C SER A 46 25.97 -0.51 -51.66
N TYR A 47 25.39 0.55 -52.22
CA TYR A 47 24.27 1.28 -51.62
C TYR A 47 23.01 0.42 -51.55
N GLN A 48 22.73 -0.34 -52.61
CA GLN A 48 21.64 -1.31 -52.62
C GLN A 48 21.85 -2.38 -51.54
N ALA A 49 23.07 -2.91 -51.37
CA ALA A 49 23.40 -3.86 -50.30
C ALA A 49 23.27 -3.23 -48.89
N GLN A 50 23.51 -1.92 -48.78
CA GLN A 50 23.34 -1.15 -47.55
C GLN A 50 21.89 -0.66 -47.32
N GLY A 51 20.94 -1.05 -48.19
CA GLY A 51 19.51 -0.84 -47.99
C GLY A 51 18.88 0.34 -48.75
N VAL A 52 19.59 0.95 -49.72
CA VAL A 52 18.95 1.88 -50.66
C VAL A 52 18.00 1.09 -51.58
N PRO A 53 16.73 1.49 -51.74
CA PRO A 53 15.78 0.77 -52.58
C PRO A 53 16.25 0.66 -54.03
N ALA A 54 16.12 -0.54 -54.62
CA ALA A 54 16.48 -0.75 -56.03
C ALA A 54 15.69 0.17 -56.97
N SER A 55 14.45 0.52 -56.62
CA SER A 55 13.61 1.48 -57.36
C SER A 55 14.19 2.89 -57.39
N SER A 56 14.97 3.30 -56.39
CA SER A 56 15.63 4.61 -56.34
C SER A 56 16.89 4.66 -57.21
N LEU A 57 17.53 3.50 -57.46
CA LEU A 57 18.76 3.40 -58.25
C LEU A 57 18.51 2.99 -59.71
N ALA A 58 17.39 2.32 -59.99
CA ALA A 58 17.05 1.84 -61.34
C ALA A 58 16.98 2.96 -62.41
N PRO A 59 16.40 4.14 -62.15
CA PRO A 59 16.43 5.25 -63.11
C PRO A 59 17.84 5.75 -63.40
N LEU A 60 18.71 5.81 -62.38
CA LEU A 60 20.11 6.25 -62.52
C LEU A 60 20.91 5.27 -63.38
N ARG A 61 20.72 3.97 -63.15
CA ARG A 61 21.31 2.89 -63.97
C ARG A 61 20.84 2.96 -65.42
N ALA A 62 19.55 3.23 -65.65
CA ALA A 62 18.99 3.37 -66.99
C ALA A 62 19.53 4.61 -67.72
N GLU A 63 19.67 5.75 -67.01
CA GLU A 63 20.24 6.98 -67.57
C GLU A 63 21.71 6.80 -67.97
N LEU A 64 22.52 6.11 -67.16
CA LEU A 64 23.91 5.79 -67.49
C LEU A 64 24.02 4.83 -68.68
N ALA A 65 23.21 3.76 -68.71
CA ALA A 65 23.21 2.77 -69.78
C ALA A 65 22.75 3.35 -71.13
N GLY A 66 21.82 4.31 -71.12
CA GLY A 66 21.36 5.02 -72.32
C GLY A 66 22.38 5.99 -72.93
N GLN A 67 23.49 6.24 -72.23
CA GLN A 67 24.56 7.16 -72.63
C GLN A 67 25.89 6.44 -72.90
N GLU A 68 25.95 5.11 -72.73
CA GLU A 68 27.12 4.33 -73.17
C GLU A 68 27.26 4.43 -74.69
N PRO A 69 28.44 4.82 -75.22
CA PRO A 69 28.60 5.14 -76.62
C PRO A 69 28.47 3.88 -77.49
N THR A 70 27.39 3.79 -78.27
CA THR A 70 27.22 2.72 -79.28
C THR A 70 27.87 3.04 -80.64
N ALA A 71 28.48 4.23 -80.87
CA ALA A 71 29.11 4.50 -82.18
C ALA A 71 30.22 5.57 -82.22
N SER A 72 31.30 5.17 -82.93
CA SER A 72 32.39 5.94 -83.57
C SER A 72 33.34 6.75 -82.66
N TRP A 73 34.56 6.20 -82.56
CA TRP A 73 35.77 6.66 -81.88
C TRP A 73 36.28 8.09 -82.24
N TRP A 74 35.46 8.94 -82.87
CA TRP A 74 35.88 10.26 -83.37
C TRP A 74 34.82 11.38 -83.32
N SER A 75 33.65 11.22 -82.66
CA SER A 75 32.62 12.30 -82.61
C SER A 75 32.95 13.41 -81.59
N PRO A 76 33.29 14.65 -82.01
CA PRO A 76 33.71 15.74 -81.11
C PRO A 76 32.59 16.29 -80.22
N ALA A 77 31.31 16.04 -80.56
CA ALA A 77 30.16 16.60 -79.88
C ALA A 77 29.90 15.98 -78.48
N TRP A 78 30.29 14.72 -78.28
CA TRP A 78 30.19 14.04 -76.98
C TRP A 78 31.35 14.38 -76.02
N PHE A 79 32.47 14.89 -76.54
CA PHE A 79 33.70 15.17 -75.79
C PHE A 79 33.79 16.56 -75.13
N ASN A 80 32.81 17.43 -75.33
CA ASN A 80 32.65 18.62 -74.47
C ASN A 80 32.03 18.21 -73.12
N SER A 81 32.00 19.12 -72.14
CA SER A 81 31.66 18.93 -70.71
C SER A 81 30.45 18.04 -70.35
N GLY A 82 29.66 17.52 -71.28
CA GLY A 82 28.50 16.65 -71.07
C GLY A 82 28.77 15.34 -70.34
N GLY A 83 29.87 14.64 -70.59
CA GLY A 83 30.19 13.36 -69.92
C GLY A 83 30.52 13.52 -68.44
N SER A 84 31.38 14.49 -68.08
CA SER A 84 31.69 14.82 -66.69
C SER A 84 30.50 15.47 -65.97
N THR A 85 29.68 16.26 -66.68
CA THR A 85 28.45 16.84 -66.15
C THR A 85 27.39 15.76 -65.87
N LEU A 86 27.29 14.73 -66.71
CA LEU A 86 26.43 13.57 -66.48
C LEU A 86 26.87 12.79 -65.24
N LEU A 87 28.15 12.41 -65.17
CA LEU A 87 28.69 11.67 -64.01
C LEU A 87 28.51 12.45 -62.71
N SER A 88 28.84 13.75 -62.69
CA SER A 88 28.63 14.61 -61.51
C SER A 88 27.16 14.74 -61.11
N ARG A 89 26.24 14.80 -62.09
CA ARG A 89 24.80 14.81 -61.81
C ARG A 89 24.34 13.47 -61.23
N LEU A 90 24.78 12.36 -61.80
CA LEU A 90 24.46 11.02 -61.32
C LEU A 90 25.03 10.79 -59.92
N GLU A 91 26.26 11.25 -59.62
CA GLU A 91 26.84 11.26 -58.27
C GLU A 91 25.94 12.07 -57.29
N GLY A 92 25.52 13.28 -57.67
CA GLY A 92 24.61 14.09 -56.87
C GLY A 92 23.24 13.43 -56.62
N GLN A 93 22.67 12.80 -57.64
CA GLN A 93 21.42 12.04 -57.52
C GLN A 93 21.60 10.75 -56.69
N THR A 94 22.76 10.11 -56.78
CA THR A 94 23.13 8.95 -55.96
C THR A 94 23.19 9.30 -54.48
N GLN A 95 23.85 10.42 -54.15
CA GLN A 95 23.87 10.94 -52.79
C GLN A 95 22.47 11.36 -52.31
N THR A 96 21.65 11.91 -53.20
CA THR A 96 20.25 12.25 -52.89
C THR A 96 19.43 11.00 -52.56
N ALA A 97 19.58 9.93 -53.35
CA ALA A 97 18.91 8.64 -53.11
C ALA A 97 19.36 8.01 -51.78
N TRP A 98 20.66 8.08 -51.46
CA TRP A 98 21.19 7.64 -50.17
C TRP A 98 20.59 8.42 -48.99
N ASN A 99 20.66 9.75 -49.05
CA ASN A 99 20.15 10.64 -48.01
C ASN A 99 18.65 10.43 -47.79
N ALA A 100 17.88 10.28 -48.88
CA ALA A 100 16.45 9.99 -48.81
C ALA A 100 16.17 8.63 -48.15
N ALA A 101 16.92 7.58 -48.49
CA ALA A 101 16.78 6.26 -47.88
C ALA A 101 17.09 6.28 -46.37
N VAL A 102 18.19 6.94 -45.97
CA VAL A 102 18.55 7.11 -44.55
C VAL A 102 17.47 7.92 -43.82
N SER A 103 17.04 9.05 -44.38
CA SER A 103 16.01 9.90 -43.76
C SER A 103 14.69 9.16 -43.59
N GLY A 104 14.26 8.41 -44.61
CA GLY A 104 13.03 7.61 -44.55
C GLY A 104 13.10 6.55 -43.44
N GLN A 105 14.22 5.85 -43.30
CA GLN A 105 14.42 4.87 -42.24
C GLN A 105 14.49 5.51 -40.85
N ARG A 106 15.11 6.69 -40.72
CA ARG A 106 15.12 7.43 -39.44
C ARG A 106 13.72 7.90 -39.03
N GLU A 107 12.88 8.26 -39.99
CA GLU A 107 11.50 8.67 -39.69
C GLU A 107 10.66 7.48 -39.21
N GLN A 108 10.84 6.30 -39.82
CA GLN A 108 10.24 5.06 -39.32
C GLN A 108 10.72 4.73 -37.90
N ALA A 109 12.02 4.88 -37.64
CA ALA A 109 12.60 4.67 -36.31
C ALA A 109 12.00 5.62 -35.25
N ARG A 110 11.84 6.92 -35.56
CA ARG A 110 11.17 7.88 -34.67
C ARG A 110 9.72 7.51 -34.41
N THR A 111 9.02 7.02 -35.43
CA THR A 111 7.64 6.54 -35.28
C THR A 111 7.55 5.39 -34.27
N VAL A 112 8.43 4.38 -34.38
CA VAL A 112 8.46 3.25 -33.45
C VAL A 112 8.84 3.67 -32.02
N ILE A 113 9.80 4.59 -31.88
CA ILE A 113 10.13 5.19 -30.56
C ILE A 113 8.90 5.89 -29.96
N GLY A 114 8.14 6.64 -30.77
CA GLY A 114 6.90 7.29 -30.34
C GLY A 114 5.78 6.30 -29.97
N GLN A 115 5.67 5.17 -30.68
CA GLN A 115 4.75 4.08 -30.34
C GLN A 115 5.10 3.49 -28.98
N TRP A 116 6.38 3.22 -28.71
CA TRP A 116 6.82 2.76 -27.40
C TRP A 116 6.52 3.77 -26.30
N ALA A 117 6.84 5.06 -26.49
CA ALA A 117 6.59 6.09 -25.49
C ALA A 117 5.10 6.18 -25.11
N SER A 118 4.21 6.08 -26.11
CA SER A 118 2.76 6.08 -25.89
C SER A 118 2.31 4.82 -25.13
N PHE A 119 2.81 3.65 -25.53
CA PHE A 119 2.51 2.38 -24.87
C PHE A 119 3.02 2.36 -23.43
N ALA A 120 4.25 2.80 -23.18
CA ALA A 120 4.86 2.84 -21.86
C ALA A 120 4.16 3.83 -20.92
N THR A 121 3.67 4.96 -21.45
CA THR A 121 2.84 5.89 -20.67
C THR A 121 1.52 5.24 -20.26
N ALA A 122 0.86 4.53 -21.17
CA ALA A 122 -0.42 3.88 -20.90
C ALA A 122 -0.32 2.65 -19.99
N GLN A 123 0.77 1.88 -20.10
CA GLN A 123 0.94 0.57 -19.44
C GLN A 123 2.06 0.56 -18.40
N GLY A 124 2.52 1.72 -17.95
CA GLY A 124 3.72 1.86 -17.10
C GLY A 124 3.70 0.99 -15.83
N THR A 125 2.53 0.78 -15.22
CA THR A 125 2.38 -0.09 -14.03
C THR A 125 2.64 -1.57 -14.30
N TRP A 126 2.61 -1.99 -15.56
CA TRP A 126 2.76 -3.39 -16.00
C TRP A 126 4.13 -3.67 -16.63
N LEU A 127 4.96 -2.64 -16.81
CA LEU A 127 6.28 -2.76 -17.43
C LEU A 127 7.36 -2.93 -16.37
N SER A 128 8.35 -3.77 -16.65
CA SER A 128 9.52 -3.93 -15.79
C SER A 128 10.52 -2.80 -16.00
N ALA A 129 11.36 -2.57 -14.98
CA ALA A 129 12.49 -1.64 -15.09
C ALA A 129 13.44 -2.02 -16.23
N ASP A 130 13.64 -3.32 -16.47
CA ASP A 130 14.48 -3.83 -17.56
C ASP A 130 13.92 -3.47 -18.93
N SER A 131 12.60 -3.58 -19.13
CA SER A 131 11.94 -3.20 -20.38
C SER A 131 12.08 -1.70 -20.66
N LEU A 132 11.93 -0.86 -19.63
CA LEU A 132 12.12 0.59 -19.72
C LEU A 132 13.59 0.93 -20.04
N ASN A 133 14.54 0.28 -19.38
CA ASN A 133 15.97 0.48 -19.61
C ASN A 133 16.41 0.06 -21.01
N ALA A 134 15.91 -1.09 -21.51
CA ALA A 134 16.21 -1.57 -22.85
C ALA A 134 15.76 -0.57 -23.92
N ALA A 135 14.54 -0.04 -23.78
CA ALA A 135 14.02 0.98 -24.70
C ALA A 135 14.71 2.35 -24.55
N GLY A 136 15.21 2.67 -23.36
CA GLY A 136 16.01 3.88 -23.11
C GLY A 136 17.29 3.98 -23.96
N GLN A 137 17.80 2.84 -24.48
CA GLN A 137 19.00 2.80 -25.33
C GLN A 137 18.72 3.10 -26.82
N TRP A 138 17.46 3.11 -27.25
CA TRP A 138 17.09 3.15 -28.67
C TRP A 138 17.57 4.42 -29.38
N THR A 139 17.50 5.57 -28.70
CA THR A 139 17.98 6.85 -29.27
C THR A 139 19.48 6.82 -29.54
N ALA A 140 20.27 6.21 -28.64
CA ALA A 140 21.72 6.06 -28.82
C ALA A 140 22.07 5.05 -29.92
N GLN A 141 21.35 3.93 -29.98
CA GLN A 141 21.47 2.94 -31.06
C GLN A 141 21.09 3.54 -32.42
N LEU A 142 20.06 4.38 -32.48
CA LEU A 142 19.68 5.09 -33.69
C LEU A 142 20.84 5.99 -34.14
N ALA A 143 21.42 6.77 -33.22
CA ALA A 143 22.51 7.69 -33.54
C ALA A 143 23.74 6.99 -34.12
N SER A 144 24.05 5.75 -33.68
CA SER A 144 25.20 4.99 -34.17
C SER A 144 24.96 4.26 -35.50
N ALA A 145 23.71 3.98 -35.88
CA ALA A 145 23.38 3.34 -37.15
C ALA A 145 23.51 4.32 -38.33
N GLN A 146 24.43 4.05 -39.27
CA GLN A 146 24.75 4.95 -40.38
C GLN A 146 24.14 4.57 -41.74
N THR A 147 23.70 3.32 -41.92
CA THR A 147 23.17 2.83 -43.19
C THR A 147 21.65 2.58 -43.12
N PRO A 148 20.90 2.70 -44.23
CA PRO A 148 19.47 2.39 -44.25
C PRO A 148 19.14 1.00 -43.70
N ALA A 149 19.91 -0.03 -44.08
CA ALA A 149 19.72 -1.41 -43.61
C ALA A 149 20.05 -1.60 -42.11
N ALA A 150 20.99 -0.84 -41.55
CA ALA A 150 21.25 -0.87 -40.11
C ALA A 150 20.07 -0.26 -39.33
N ILE A 151 19.53 0.87 -39.80
CA ILE A 151 18.37 1.50 -39.18
C ILE A 151 17.12 0.61 -39.33
N ALA A 152 16.89 0.02 -40.49
CA ALA A 152 15.77 -0.89 -40.73
C ALA A 152 15.79 -2.10 -39.77
N ARG A 153 16.97 -2.69 -39.52
CA ARG A 153 17.11 -3.78 -38.54
C ARG A 153 16.77 -3.36 -37.11
N LEU A 154 17.14 -2.13 -36.70
CA LEU A 154 16.73 -1.57 -35.42
C LEU A 154 15.21 -1.39 -35.35
N VAL A 155 14.61 -0.82 -36.39
CA VAL A 155 13.15 -0.63 -36.50
C VAL A 155 12.41 -1.96 -36.30
N THR A 156 12.81 -3.02 -37.03
CA THR A 156 12.20 -4.35 -36.87
C THR A 156 12.40 -4.91 -35.46
N SER A 157 13.62 -4.83 -34.92
CA SER A 157 13.90 -5.31 -33.56
C SER A 157 13.08 -4.58 -32.50
N TRP A 158 12.86 -3.28 -32.65
CA TRP A 158 12.07 -2.49 -31.71
C TRP A 158 10.57 -2.75 -31.86
N GLN A 159 10.07 -2.97 -33.08
CA GLN A 159 8.69 -3.41 -33.30
C GLN A 159 8.41 -4.76 -32.66
N ASP A 160 9.32 -5.73 -32.83
CA ASP A 160 9.22 -7.04 -32.19
C ASP A 160 9.25 -6.92 -30.66
N PHE A 161 10.11 -6.03 -30.14
CA PHE A 161 10.15 -5.72 -28.72
C PHE A 161 8.81 -5.17 -28.21
N ILE A 162 8.23 -4.17 -28.89
CA ILE A 162 6.91 -3.61 -28.50
C ILE A 162 5.84 -4.70 -28.50
N ASN A 163 5.79 -5.55 -29.53
CA ASN A 163 4.82 -6.65 -29.63
C ASN A 163 4.97 -7.67 -28.49
N GLN A 164 6.21 -8.00 -28.12
CA GLN A 164 6.50 -8.86 -26.97
C GLN A 164 6.03 -8.21 -25.67
N GLN A 165 6.30 -6.91 -25.46
CA GLN A 165 5.83 -6.20 -24.27
C GLN A 165 4.31 -6.10 -24.21
N GLN A 166 3.63 -5.87 -25.33
CA GLN A 166 2.16 -5.88 -25.40
C GLN A 166 1.59 -7.23 -24.96
N THR A 167 2.15 -8.33 -25.47
CA THR A 167 1.71 -9.68 -25.12
C THR A 167 1.97 -9.98 -23.63
N ALA A 168 3.13 -9.59 -23.12
CA ALA A 168 3.49 -9.75 -21.71
C ALA A 168 2.54 -8.95 -20.78
N VAL A 169 2.22 -7.71 -21.14
CA VAL A 169 1.28 -6.87 -20.39
C VAL A 169 -0.12 -7.50 -20.35
N THR A 170 -0.64 -7.96 -21.50
CA THR A 170 -1.95 -8.63 -21.54
C THR A 170 -1.95 -9.92 -20.70
N ALA A 171 -0.89 -10.73 -20.79
CA ALA A 171 -0.76 -11.94 -19.99
C ALA A 171 -0.70 -11.63 -18.48
N ALA A 172 0.03 -10.59 -18.08
CA ALA A 172 0.11 -10.15 -16.69
C ALA A 172 -1.23 -9.63 -16.17
N GLN A 173 -1.98 -8.89 -17.00
CA GLN A 173 -3.33 -8.43 -16.68
C GLN A 173 -4.28 -9.62 -16.47
N GLN A 174 -4.25 -10.61 -17.37
CA GLN A 174 -5.08 -11.81 -17.24
C GLN A 174 -4.71 -12.62 -16.00
N ALA A 175 -3.41 -12.82 -15.73
CA ALA A 175 -2.96 -13.53 -14.55
C ALA A 175 -3.44 -12.86 -13.25
N LYS A 176 -3.52 -11.52 -13.23
CA LYS A 176 -4.11 -10.78 -12.09
C LYS A 176 -5.60 -11.07 -11.93
N VAL A 177 -6.36 -11.09 -13.03
CA VAL A 177 -7.80 -11.42 -13.00
C VAL A 177 -8.01 -12.86 -12.52
N ASP A 178 -7.23 -13.81 -13.03
CA ASP A 178 -7.30 -15.21 -12.64
C ASP A 178 -6.99 -15.40 -11.15
N ALA A 179 -6.00 -14.67 -10.62
CA ALA A 179 -5.66 -14.69 -9.20
C ALA A 179 -6.81 -14.14 -8.33
N LEU A 180 -7.41 -13.01 -8.72
CA LEU A 180 -8.58 -12.45 -8.03
C LEU A 180 -9.76 -13.42 -8.06
N GLN A 181 -9.98 -14.11 -9.18
CA GLN A 181 -11.03 -15.11 -9.30
C GLN A 181 -10.77 -16.28 -8.34
N GLN A 182 -9.54 -16.77 -8.23
CA GLN A 182 -9.19 -17.81 -7.27
C GLN A 182 -9.39 -17.36 -5.81
N GLU A 183 -8.97 -16.15 -5.46
CA GLU A 183 -9.19 -15.58 -4.13
C GLU A 183 -10.68 -15.48 -3.80
N LEU A 184 -11.49 -14.96 -4.73
CA LEU A 184 -12.93 -14.88 -4.59
C LEU A 184 -13.59 -16.24 -4.40
N GLN A 185 -13.18 -17.26 -5.18
CA GLN A 185 -13.70 -18.62 -5.02
C GLN A 185 -13.30 -19.20 -3.67
N SER A 186 -12.07 -18.97 -3.21
CA SER A 186 -11.62 -19.40 -1.88
C SER A 186 -12.42 -18.74 -0.75
N ALA A 187 -12.94 -17.53 -0.97
CA ALA A 187 -13.83 -16.82 -0.06
C ALA A 187 -15.31 -17.25 -0.16
N GLY A 188 -15.62 -18.29 -0.95
CA GLY A 188 -16.99 -18.81 -1.13
C GLY A 188 -17.76 -18.15 -2.28
N GLY A 189 -17.09 -17.39 -3.14
CA GLY A 189 -17.65 -16.72 -4.31
C GLY A 189 -18.28 -15.35 -4.02
N PRO A 190 -18.70 -14.61 -5.07
CA PRO A 190 -19.17 -13.23 -4.97
C PRO A 190 -20.34 -13.03 -3.99
N GLN A 191 -21.29 -13.96 -3.92
CA GLN A 191 -22.43 -13.87 -3.02
C GLN A 191 -22.02 -14.01 -1.55
N ALA A 192 -21.06 -14.88 -1.23
CA ALA A 192 -20.57 -15.05 0.13
C ALA A 192 -19.76 -13.83 0.60
N VAL A 193 -18.96 -13.24 -0.29
CA VAL A 193 -18.23 -11.99 -0.03
C VAL A 193 -19.21 -10.84 0.22
N LEU A 194 -20.27 -10.71 -0.59
CA LEU A 194 -21.32 -9.70 -0.39
C LEU A 194 -22.01 -9.84 0.98
N ALA A 195 -22.41 -11.05 1.36
CA ALA A 195 -23.05 -11.31 2.65
C ALA A 195 -22.11 -11.02 3.84
N THR A 196 -20.82 -11.26 3.66
CA THR A 196 -19.79 -10.93 4.67
C THR A 196 -19.61 -9.42 4.82
N ALA A 197 -19.53 -8.69 3.70
CA ALA A 197 -19.46 -7.23 3.70
C ALA A 197 -20.64 -6.60 4.46
N GLN A 198 -21.87 -7.01 4.14
CA GLN A 198 -23.09 -6.46 4.76
C GLN A 198 -23.11 -6.67 6.28
N ARG A 199 -22.74 -7.87 6.75
CA ARG A 199 -22.64 -8.15 8.20
C ARG A 199 -21.57 -7.30 8.86
N LEU A 200 -20.40 -7.19 8.23
CA LEU A 200 -19.28 -6.45 8.79
C LEU A 200 -19.55 -4.93 8.85
N VAL A 201 -20.23 -4.37 7.84
CA VAL A 201 -20.71 -2.98 7.87
C VAL A 201 -21.68 -2.75 9.03
N ALA A 202 -22.60 -3.68 9.30
CA ALA A 202 -23.49 -3.57 10.45
C ALA A 202 -22.73 -3.59 11.79
N VAL A 203 -21.71 -4.44 11.92
CA VAL A 203 -20.82 -4.47 13.09
C VAL A 203 -20.06 -3.14 13.22
N ALA A 204 -19.47 -2.65 12.14
CA ALA A 204 -18.75 -1.37 12.13
C ALA A 204 -19.66 -0.21 12.55
N ASN A 205 -20.87 -0.12 11.98
CA ASN A 205 -21.84 0.92 12.34
C ASN A 205 -22.26 0.84 13.81
N GLY A 206 -22.50 -0.38 14.34
CA GLY A 206 -22.81 -0.58 15.76
C GLY A 206 -21.66 -0.20 16.70
N ALA A 207 -20.42 -0.37 16.24
CA ALA A 207 -19.21 0.07 16.92
C ALA A 207 -18.80 1.52 16.60
N ASN A 208 -19.62 2.26 15.86
CA ASN A 208 -19.36 3.63 15.44
C ASN A 208 -18.14 3.79 14.50
N LEU A 209 -17.64 2.73 13.86
CA LEU A 209 -16.44 2.75 13.00
C LEU A 209 -16.75 3.18 11.56
N ASP A 210 -15.76 3.77 10.88
CA ASP A 210 -15.87 4.12 9.46
C ASP A 210 -15.68 2.87 8.58
N PRO A 211 -16.71 2.41 7.84
CA PRO A 211 -16.60 1.25 6.96
C PRO A 211 -15.83 1.52 5.66
N GLY A 212 -15.42 2.77 5.39
CA GLY A 212 -14.80 3.16 4.13
C GLY A 212 -15.69 2.86 2.94
N ASN A 213 -15.11 2.32 1.87
CA ASN A 213 -15.82 2.01 0.62
C ASN A 213 -16.47 0.61 0.60
N VAL A 214 -16.49 -0.13 1.72
CA VAL A 214 -17.06 -1.49 1.77
C VAL A 214 -18.54 -1.49 1.36
N ALA A 215 -19.31 -0.48 1.79
CA ALA A 215 -20.72 -0.35 1.44
C ALA A 215 -20.92 -0.09 -0.06
N ASP A 216 -20.17 0.85 -0.64
CA ASP A 216 -20.26 1.20 -2.06
C ASP A 216 -19.88 0.01 -2.96
N LEU A 217 -18.78 -0.67 -2.63
CA LEU A 217 -18.33 -1.87 -3.33
C LEU A 217 -19.34 -3.02 -3.19
N ALA A 218 -19.97 -3.18 -2.03
CA ALA A 218 -21.03 -4.17 -1.82
C ALA A 218 -22.26 -3.87 -2.70
N THR A 219 -22.67 -2.60 -2.81
CA THR A 219 -23.77 -2.18 -3.71
C THR A 219 -23.42 -2.43 -5.17
N GLN A 220 -22.20 -2.07 -5.60
CA GLN A 220 -21.74 -2.33 -6.96
C GLN A 220 -21.72 -3.84 -7.25
N LEU A 221 -21.13 -4.64 -6.37
CA LEU A 221 -21.08 -6.10 -6.52
C LEU A 221 -22.48 -6.72 -6.61
N SER A 222 -23.42 -6.23 -5.78
CA SER A 222 -24.81 -6.67 -5.83
C SER A 222 -25.46 -6.38 -7.20
N SER A 223 -25.15 -5.23 -7.82
CA SER A 223 -25.66 -4.88 -9.14
C SER A 223 -25.09 -5.75 -10.25
N GLU A 224 -23.80 -6.06 -10.19
CA GLU A 224 -23.11 -6.93 -11.16
C GLU A 224 -23.64 -8.37 -11.08
N ILE A 225 -23.84 -8.89 -9.87
CA ILE A 225 -24.46 -10.21 -9.65
C ILE A 225 -25.88 -10.23 -10.24
N ALA A 226 -26.69 -9.21 -9.98
CA ALA A 226 -28.06 -9.14 -10.47
C ALA A 226 -28.13 -9.04 -12.01
N ALA A 227 -27.14 -8.38 -12.63
CA ALA A 227 -27.02 -8.26 -14.07
C ALA A 227 -26.35 -9.47 -14.75
N ASN A 228 -25.91 -10.48 -13.99
CA ASN A 228 -25.08 -11.59 -14.47
C ASN A 228 -23.81 -11.11 -15.22
N ALA A 229 -23.21 -10.02 -14.73
CA ALA A 229 -21.97 -9.45 -15.23
C ALA A 229 -20.74 -10.09 -14.55
N ASP A 230 -19.55 -9.90 -15.14
CA ASP A 230 -18.30 -10.32 -14.50
C ASP A 230 -18.01 -9.46 -13.26
N ALA A 231 -18.13 -10.10 -12.10
CA ALA A 231 -17.99 -9.50 -10.77
C ALA A 231 -16.57 -9.67 -10.18
N THR A 232 -15.61 -10.20 -10.94
CA THR A 232 -14.30 -10.62 -10.42
C THR A 232 -13.50 -9.44 -9.85
N THR A 233 -13.48 -8.31 -10.57
CA THR A 233 -12.69 -7.14 -10.15
C THR A 233 -13.29 -6.49 -8.90
N THR A 234 -14.60 -6.18 -8.93
CA THR A 234 -15.31 -5.55 -7.81
C THR A 234 -15.33 -6.46 -6.59
N GLY A 235 -15.55 -7.77 -6.77
CA GLY A 235 -15.49 -8.74 -5.69
C GLY A 235 -14.10 -8.81 -5.04
N GLY A 236 -13.03 -8.79 -5.84
CA GLY A 236 -11.66 -8.78 -5.32
C GLY A 236 -11.35 -7.50 -4.53
N GLN A 237 -11.78 -6.34 -5.03
CA GLN A 237 -11.67 -5.07 -4.31
C GLN A 237 -12.45 -5.08 -3.00
N LEU A 238 -13.68 -5.63 -3.01
CA LEU A 238 -14.50 -5.75 -1.82
C LEU A 238 -13.86 -6.69 -0.79
N LEU A 239 -13.27 -7.80 -1.21
CA LEU A 239 -12.58 -8.72 -0.32
C LEU A 239 -11.40 -8.04 0.39
N ALA A 240 -10.59 -7.27 -0.34
CA ALA A 240 -9.52 -6.47 0.26
C ALA A 240 -10.06 -5.44 1.28
N ALA A 241 -11.15 -4.74 0.93
CA ALA A 241 -11.79 -3.76 1.81
C ALA A 241 -12.39 -4.41 3.08
N ILE A 242 -12.99 -5.61 2.96
CA ILE A 242 -13.47 -6.41 4.10
C ILE A 242 -12.32 -6.70 5.06
N ASN A 243 -11.16 -7.12 4.56
CA ASN A 243 -10.01 -7.44 5.40
C ASN A 243 -9.53 -6.20 6.18
N SER A 244 -9.48 -5.04 5.54
CA SER A 244 -9.15 -3.77 6.20
C SER A 244 -10.17 -3.39 7.28
N LEU A 245 -11.47 -3.51 7.00
CA LEU A 245 -12.52 -3.22 7.97
C LEU A 245 -12.52 -4.21 9.14
N GLN A 246 -12.23 -5.48 8.89
CA GLN A 246 -12.10 -6.49 9.96
C GLN A 246 -10.91 -6.17 10.87
N ALA A 247 -9.79 -5.72 10.31
CA ALA A 247 -8.65 -5.27 11.10
C ALA A 247 -9.01 -4.06 11.98
N LEU A 248 -9.80 -3.12 11.47
CA LEU A 248 -10.29 -1.97 12.22
C LEU A 248 -11.21 -2.39 13.40
N VAL A 249 -12.15 -3.30 13.15
CA VAL A 249 -13.01 -3.87 14.20
C VAL A 249 -12.18 -4.57 15.28
N ASN A 250 -11.17 -5.35 14.88
CA ASN A 250 -10.29 -6.03 15.82
C ASN A 250 -9.49 -5.04 16.67
N LEU A 251 -8.97 -3.96 16.07
CA LEU A 251 -8.28 -2.90 16.80
C LEU A 251 -9.21 -2.21 17.78
N ASN A 252 -10.46 -1.91 17.39
CA ASN A 252 -11.45 -1.32 18.30
C ASN A 252 -11.69 -2.21 19.54
N ASN A 253 -11.86 -3.51 19.32
CA ASN A 253 -12.04 -4.47 20.42
C ASN A 253 -10.80 -4.55 21.31
N GLN A 254 -9.60 -4.50 20.73
CA GLN A 254 -8.35 -4.47 21.49
C GLN A 254 -8.23 -3.23 22.36
N VAL A 255 -8.55 -2.04 21.82
CA VAL A 255 -8.53 -0.79 22.58
C VAL A 255 -9.59 -0.82 23.68
N GLY A 256 -10.80 -1.26 23.36
CA GLY A 256 -11.90 -1.39 24.32
C GLY A 256 -11.56 -2.31 25.50
N ALA A 257 -10.80 -3.38 25.27
CA ALA A 257 -10.35 -4.29 26.33
C ALA A 257 -9.36 -3.65 27.32
N GLN A 258 -8.68 -2.55 26.94
CA GLN A 258 -7.72 -1.84 27.81
C GLN A 258 -8.38 -0.76 28.68
N VAL A 259 -9.59 -0.33 28.35
CA VAL A 259 -10.28 0.76 29.07
C VAL A 259 -10.67 0.35 30.50
N PRO A 260 -11.28 -0.84 30.76
CA PRO A 260 -11.68 -1.20 32.11
C PRO A 260 -10.53 -1.32 33.11
N PRO A 261 -9.40 -2.01 32.80
CA PRO A 261 -8.27 -2.07 33.73
C PRO A 261 -7.64 -0.71 34.06
N LEU A 262 -7.61 0.19 33.08
CA LEU A 262 -7.14 1.57 33.27
C LEU A 262 -8.06 2.32 34.23
N LEU A 263 -9.38 2.21 34.05
CA LEU A 263 -10.38 2.82 34.94
C LEU A 263 -10.18 2.35 36.39
N LEU A 264 -10.07 1.05 36.64
CA LEU A 264 -9.86 0.53 38.00
C LEU A 264 -8.58 1.09 38.65
N SER A 265 -7.49 1.22 37.89
CA SER A 265 -6.24 1.79 38.42
C SER A 265 -6.40 3.28 38.77
N VAL A 266 -7.14 4.03 37.95
CA VAL A 266 -7.43 5.46 38.19
C VAL A 266 -8.36 5.62 39.40
N ASP A 267 -9.36 4.76 39.55
CA ASP A 267 -10.27 4.76 40.68
C ASP A 267 -9.57 4.37 41.98
N GLN A 268 -8.62 3.42 41.93
CA GLN A 268 -7.72 3.14 43.05
C GLN A 268 -6.98 4.41 43.50
N ALA A 269 -6.38 5.16 42.57
CA ALA A 269 -5.69 6.41 42.89
C ALA A 269 -6.63 7.45 43.52
N GLY A 270 -7.91 7.45 43.13
CA GLY A 270 -8.98 8.26 43.74
C GLY A 270 -9.35 7.79 45.15
N ALA A 271 -9.49 6.49 45.37
CA ALA A 271 -9.86 5.90 46.65
C ALA A 271 -8.73 6.04 47.69
N GLU A 272 -7.48 6.01 47.23
CA GLU A 272 -6.30 6.33 48.03
C GLU A 272 -6.14 7.84 48.27
N GLY A 273 -6.90 8.69 47.59
CA GLY A 273 -6.80 10.15 47.76
C GLY A 273 -5.43 10.71 47.34
N THR A 274 -4.82 10.12 46.31
CA THR A 274 -3.50 10.56 45.82
C THR A 274 -3.54 12.02 45.32
N PRO A 275 -2.45 12.79 45.45
CA PRO A 275 -2.42 14.21 45.08
C PRO A 275 -2.93 14.53 43.66
N ASN A 276 -2.64 13.67 42.68
CA ASN A 276 -3.03 13.88 41.29
C ASN A 276 -4.29 13.12 40.85
N ALA A 277 -5.01 12.46 41.76
CA ALA A 277 -6.16 11.60 41.44
C ALA A 277 -7.20 12.27 40.53
N ALA A 278 -7.59 13.52 40.84
CA ALA A 278 -8.58 14.25 40.06
C ALA A 278 -8.12 14.53 38.61
N ALA A 279 -6.83 14.82 38.42
CA ALA A 279 -6.26 15.05 37.09
C ALA A 279 -6.20 13.75 36.27
N LEU A 280 -5.83 12.64 36.92
CA LEU A 280 -5.83 11.30 36.30
C LEU A 280 -7.25 10.88 35.88
N ALA A 281 -8.25 11.11 36.74
CA ALA A 281 -9.66 10.86 36.43
C ALA A 281 -10.19 11.70 35.26
N ALA A 282 -9.81 12.98 35.19
CA ALA A 282 -10.16 13.84 34.07
C ALA A 282 -9.50 13.37 32.76
N GLU A 283 -8.23 12.96 32.79
CA GLU A 283 -7.52 12.42 31.63
C GLU A 283 -8.15 11.10 31.17
N ASN A 284 -8.53 10.21 32.09
CA ASN A 284 -9.23 8.96 31.79
C ASN A 284 -10.59 9.21 31.11
N SER A 285 -11.36 10.17 31.63
CA SER A 285 -12.64 10.56 31.05
C SER A 285 -12.48 11.12 29.63
N ALA A 286 -11.43 11.90 29.40
CA ALA A 286 -11.11 12.41 28.07
C ALA A 286 -10.68 11.29 27.11
N ILE A 287 -9.95 10.27 27.58
CA ILE A 287 -9.60 9.08 26.79
C ILE A 287 -10.86 8.30 26.42
N ALA A 288 -11.77 8.07 27.36
CA ALA A 288 -13.04 7.39 27.11
C ALA A 288 -13.88 8.13 26.06
N GLY A 289 -13.98 9.46 26.15
CA GLY A 289 -14.65 10.27 25.14
C GLY A 289 -14.00 10.19 23.75
N ARG A 290 -12.65 10.20 23.69
CA ARG A 290 -11.93 10.00 22.41
C ARG A 290 -12.15 8.59 21.83
N PHE A 291 -12.19 7.57 22.67
CA PHE A 291 -12.48 6.20 22.25
C PHE A 291 -13.89 6.07 21.66
N GLN A 292 -14.91 6.60 22.36
CA GLN A 292 -16.30 6.61 21.86
C GLN A 292 -16.45 7.36 20.53
N GLY A 293 -15.65 8.41 20.32
CA GLY A 293 -15.63 9.19 19.09
C GLY A 293 -14.77 8.61 17.96
N ALA A 294 -13.91 7.62 18.25
CA ALA A 294 -12.96 7.08 17.28
C ALA A 294 -13.66 6.26 16.19
N ARG A 295 -13.29 6.56 14.94
CA ARG A 295 -13.87 6.00 13.71
C ARG A 295 -12.84 5.22 12.90
N THR A 296 -11.58 5.66 12.95
CA THR A 296 -10.50 5.18 12.08
C THR A 296 -9.38 4.53 12.88
N ALA A 297 -8.51 3.79 12.18
CA ALA A 297 -7.36 3.12 12.80
C ALA A 297 -6.40 4.11 13.48
N ASP A 298 -6.14 5.26 12.84
CA ASP A 298 -5.26 6.30 13.40
C ASP A 298 -5.81 6.88 14.71
N GLN A 299 -7.12 7.11 14.77
CA GLN A 299 -7.78 7.60 15.98
C GLN A 299 -7.72 6.57 17.10
N LEU A 300 -7.98 5.29 16.80
CA LEU A 300 -7.87 4.20 17.77
C LEU A 300 -6.44 4.00 18.27
N ASN A 301 -5.44 4.09 17.38
CA ASN A 301 -4.02 4.01 17.77
C ASN A 301 -3.61 5.19 18.66
N ALA A 302 -4.12 6.40 18.40
CA ALA A 302 -3.89 7.55 19.27
C ALA A 302 -4.54 7.39 20.66
N VAL A 303 -5.72 6.76 20.73
CA VAL A 303 -6.36 6.39 22.00
C VAL A 303 -5.50 5.36 22.74
N LEU A 304 -5.03 4.31 22.06
CA LEU A 304 -4.17 3.29 22.66
C LEU A 304 -2.88 3.88 23.24
N ALA A 305 -2.23 4.79 22.52
CA ALA A 305 -1.06 5.50 23.02
C ALA A 305 -1.38 6.36 24.26
N SER A 306 -2.55 7.01 24.28
CA SER A 306 -3.01 7.76 25.45
C SER A 306 -3.26 6.87 26.67
N ILE A 307 -3.87 5.68 26.45
CA ILE A 307 -4.08 4.67 27.49
C ILE A 307 -2.74 4.25 28.10
N SER A 308 -1.75 3.89 27.27
CA SER A 308 -0.42 3.49 27.77
C SER A 308 0.28 4.61 28.55
N ALA A 309 0.16 5.85 28.09
CA ALA A 309 0.74 7.00 28.78
C ALA A 309 0.07 7.24 30.15
N LEU A 310 -1.27 7.19 30.22
CA LEU A 310 -1.98 7.36 31.48
C LEU A 310 -1.70 6.21 32.45
N GLN A 311 -1.67 4.96 31.96
CA GLN A 311 -1.32 3.80 32.78
C GLN A 311 0.05 3.99 33.46
N GLY A 312 1.04 4.51 32.72
CA GLY A 312 2.35 4.83 33.28
C GLY A 312 2.31 5.89 34.37
N LYS A 313 1.52 6.96 34.18
CA LYS A 313 1.32 8.02 35.20
C LYS A 313 0.64 7.48 36.46
N VAL A 314 -0.44 6.71 36.31
CA VAL A 314 -1.20 6.13 37.43
C VAL A 314 -0.31 5.17 38.23
N THR A 315 0.45 4.31 37.54
CA THR A 315 1.38 3.37 38.19
C THR A 315 2.44 4.11 39.01
N ALA A 316 3.00 5.20 38.45
CA ALA A 316 3.98 6.02 39.16
C ALA A 316 3.37 6.77 40.36
N GLU A 317 2.14 7.29 40.23
CA GLU A 317 1.42 7.98 41.30
C GLU A 317 1.15 7.03 42.48
N LEU A 318 0.57 5.85 42.21
CA LEU A 318 0.29 4.84 43.24
C LEU A 318 1.57 4.38 43.93
N ALA A 319 2.66 4.20 43.19
CA ALA A 319 3.95 3.83 43.77
C ALA A 319 4.57 4.94 44.63
N ALA A 320 4.42 6.21 44.25
CA ALA A 320 4.96 7.33 45.00
C ALA A 320 4.16 7.64 46.28
N ASN A 321 2.87 7.31 46.30
CA ASN A 321 1.94 7.63 47.38
C ASN A 321 1.55 6.40 48.22
N GLN A 322 2.45 5.44 48.41
CA GLN A 322 2.14 4.23 49.18
C GLN A 322 1.88 4.48 50.67
N CYS A 323 2.40 5.56 51.26
CA CYS A 323 2.38 5.81 52.70
C CYS A 323 2.07 7.28 53.04
N GLY A 324 1.69 7.52 54.29
CA GLY A 324 1.39 8.87 54.81
C GLY A 324 -0.09 9.25 54.69
N HIS A 325 -0.96 8.28 54.43
CA HIS A 325 -2.40 8.47 54.30
C HIS A 325 -3.04 8.85 55.65
N PRO A 326 -3.94 9.84 55.70
CA PRO A 326 -4.54 10.34 56.94
C PRO A 326 -5.68 9.45 57.46
N VAL A 327 -5.48 8.13 57.49
CA VAL A 327 -6.47 7.12 57.93
C VAL A 327 -6.33 6.71 59.40
N GLY A 328 -5.31 7.22 60.09
CA GLY A 328 -4.97 6.85 61.46
C GLY A 328 -3.91 5.75 61.55
N GLY A 329 -3.49 5.42 62.78
CA GLY A 329 -2.52 4.36 63.04
C GLY A 329 -3.16 2.96 63.10
N GLY A 330 -2.36 1.92 62.89
CA GLY A 330 -2.81 0.54 62.88
C GLY A 330 -3.48 0.12 61.57
N LYS A 331 -4.30 -0.94 61.63
CA LYS A 331 -5.03 -1.47 60.47
C LYS A 331 -6.32 -0.71 60.27
N VAL A 332 -6.60 -0.27 59.05
CA VAL A 332 -7.85 0.43 58.69
C VAL A 332 -8.31 -0.04 57.32
N ILE A 333 -9.61 -0.19 57.12
CA ILE A 333 -10.22 -0.47 55.82
C ILE A 333 -11.03 0.75 55.40
N THR A 334 -10.82 1.25 54.20
CA THR A 334 -11.67 2.28 53.60
C THR A 334 -12.40 1.71 52.40
N ILE A 335 -13.64 2.15 52.17
CA ILE A 335 -14.46 1.75 51.03
C ILE A 335 -15.05 3.01 50.42
N SER A 336 -14.81 3.22 49.13
CA SER A 336 -15.45 4.25 48.33
C SER A 336 -16.62 3.66 47.56
N LEU A 337 -17.84 4.15 47.80
CA LEU A 337 -19.04 3.71 47.09
C LEU A 337 -19.13 4.32 45.68
N SER A 338 -18.63 5.52 45.44
CA SER A 338 -18.59 6.11 44.09
C SER A 338 -17.60 5.38 43.19
N LEU A 339 -16.43 5.04 43.73
CA LEU A 339 -15.35 4.39 42.98
C LEU A 339 -15.46 2.86 43.00
N GLN A 340 -16.31 2.29 43.87
CA GLN A 340 -16.41 0.85 44.11
C GLN A 340 -15.03 0.21 44.39
N GLU A 341 -14.28 0.85 45.27
CA GLU A 341 -12.90 0.47 45.59
C GLU A 341 -12.73 0.33 47.10
N MET A 342 -12.02 -0.71 47.53
CA MET A 342 -11.66 -0.96 48.91
C MET A 342 -10.14 -0.91 49.08
N VAL A 343 -9.68 -0.15 50.06
CA VAL A 343 -8.25 -0.01 50.39
C VAL A 343 -8.01 -0.46 51.82
N PHE A 344 -6.99 -1.28 52.00
CA PHE A 344 -6.51 -1.78 53.28
C PHE A 344 -5.24 -1.03 53.65
N TYR A 345 -5.21 -0.38 54.81
CA TYR A 345 -4.05 0.38 55.30
C TYR A 345 -3.44 -0.25 56.54
N GLN A 346 -2.12 -0.19 56.66
CA GLN A 346 -1.36 -0.45 57.88
C GLN A 346 -0.52 0.79 58.20
N ASP A 347 -0.81 1.46 59.31
CA ASP A 347 -0.08 2.64 59.79
C ASP A 347 0.02 3.77 58.76
N GLY A 348 -1.09 4.01 58.03
CA GLY A 348 -1.15 5.02 56.96
C GLY A 348 -0.44 4.60 55.66
N CYS A 349 0.00 3.34 55.54
CA CYS A 349 0.51 2.77 54.30
C CYS A 349 -0.48 1.80 53.66
N VAL A 350 -0.65 1.87 52.33
CA VAL A 350 -1.49 0.95 51.56
C VAL A 350 -0.88 -0.45 51.62
N ALA A 351 -1.62 -1.39 52.20
CA ALA A 351 -1.24 -2.81 52.28
C ALA A 351 -1.83 -3.61 51.12
N GLN A 352 -3.04 -3.26 50.66
CA GLN A 352 -3.72 -3.84 49.50
C GLN A 352 -4.84 -2.92 49.04
N ALA A 353 -5.18 -2.97 47.76
CA ALA A 353 -6.38 -2.36 47.20
C ALA A 353 -7.11 -3.34 46.27
N THR A 354 -8.41 -3.15 46.09
CA THR A 354 -9.23 -3.97 45.19
C THR A 354 -10.53 -3.27 44.83
N ALA A 355 -10.92 -3.46 43.57
CA ALA A 355 -12.29 -3.22 43.15
C ALA A 355 -13.25 -4.12 43.93
N VAL A 356 -14.41 -3.59 44.28
CA VAL A 356 -15.48 -4.27 45.02
C VAL A 356 -16.83 -4.11 44.32
N SER A 357 -17.85 -4.81 44.81
CA SER A 357 -19.25 -4.58 44.45
C SER A 357 -20.07 -4.43 45.72
N THR A 358 -20.82 -3.35 45.84
CA THR A 358 -21.55 -2.96 47.06
C THR A 358 -23.06 -3.04 46.88
N GLY A 359 -23.81 -2.62 47.89
CA GLY A 359 -25.26 -2.71 47.93
C GLY A 359 -25.97 -2.02 46.76
N ARG A 360 -26.95 -2.72 46.20
CA ARG A 360 -27.74 -2.25 45.05
C ARG A 360 -28.67 -1.07 45.37
N PRO A 361 -29.25 -0.37 44.36
CA PRO A 361 -30.30 0.60 44.61
C PRO A 361 -31.40 -0.05 45.45
N GLU A 362 -31.90 0.65 46.48
CA GLU A 362 -32.86 0.18 47.50
C GLU A 362 -32.27 -0.64 48.66
N LEU A 363 -31.06 -1.22 48.51
CA LEU A 363 -30.35 -1.98 49.55
C LEU A 363 -28.89 -1.53 49.64
N ARG A 364 -28.67 -0.21 49.68
CA ARG A 364 -27.33 0.40 49.65
C ARG A 364 -26.50 0.03 50.88
N THR A 365 -25.21 -0.17 50.66
CA THR A 365 -24.24 -0.23 51.76
C THR A 365 -24.21 1.11 52.49
N PRO A 366 -24.37 1.13 53.82
CA PRO A 366 -24.43 2.38 54.57
C PRO A 366 -23.05 3.05 54.68
N THR A 367 -23.02 4.37 54.53
CA THR A 367 -21.83 5.19 54.78
C THR A 367 -21.63 5.43 56.27
N GLY A 368 -20.38 5.57 56.71
CA GLY A 368 -20.06 5.87 58.11
C GLY A 368 -18.75 5.25 58.58
N SER A 369 -18.53 5.34 59.89
CA SER A 369 -17.40 4.69 60.56
C SER A 369 -17.89 3.50 61.37
N PHE A 370 -17.34 2.33 61.06
CA PHE A 370 -17.69 1.04 61.63
C PHE A 370 -16.43 0.32 62.11
N GLN A 371 -16.60 -0.91 62.60
CA GLN A 371 -15.48 -1.79 62.93
C GLN A 371 -15.87 -3.24 62.70
N ILE A 372 -14.90 -4.08 62.32
CA ILE A 372 -15.12 -5.53 62.27
C ILE A 372 -15.37 -6.05 63.67
N PHE A 373 -16.51 -6.66 63.94
CA PHE A 373 -16.80 -7.23 65.27
C PHE A 373 -17.01 -8.75 65.25
N ASN A 374 -17.29 -9.33 64.09
CA ASN A 374 -17.50 -10.77 63.93
C ASN A 374 -16.86 -11.26 62.64
N LYS A 375 -16.33 -12.49 62.66
CA LYS A 375 -15.65 -13.13 61.54
C LYS A 375 -15.96 -14.62 61.51
N GLN A 376 -16.36 -15.13 60.35
CA GLN A 376 -16.72 -16.54 60.19
C GLN A 376 -16.17 -17.11 58.88
N SER A 377 -15.86 -18.41 58.90
CA SER A 377 -15.34 -19.14 57.75
C SER A 377 -15.54 -20.65 57.98
N PRO A 378 -16.23 -21.39 57.09
CA PRO A 378 -17.08 -20.89 55.99
C PRO A 378 -18.38 -20.26 56.50
N PHE A 379 -19.13 -19.59 55.61
CA PHE A 379 -20.44 -19.02 55.92
C PHE A 379 -21.43 -19.23 54.78
N GLU A 380 -22.68 -19.57 55.11
CA GLU A 380 -23.77 -19.69 54.14
C GLU A 380 -24.81 -18.61 54.41
N PHE A 381 -24.98 -17.70 53.45
CA PHE A 381 -26.00 -16.66 53.50
C PHE A 381 -27.37 -17.27 53.16
N ILE A 382 -28.34 -17.06 54.05
CA ILE A 382 -29.74 -17.46 53.84
C ILE A 382 -30.59 -16.20 53.74
N SER A 383 -31.34 -16.08 52.64
CA SER A 383 -32.19 -14.92 52.41
C SER A 383 -33.23 -14.76 53.52
N PRO A 384 -33.33 -13.57 54.13
CA PRO A 384 -34.42 -13.25 55.06
C PRO A 384 -35.75 -13.00 54.33
N TRP A 385 -35.73 -12.82 53.01
CA TRP A 385 -36.92 -12.65 52.18
C TRP A 385 -37.45 -14.00 51.67
N PRO A 386 -38.78 -14.16 51.49
CA PRO A 386 -39.35 -15.33 50.85
C PRO A 386 -39.06 -15.36 49.33
N PRO A 387 -39.10 -16.53 48.67
CA PRO A 387 -38.84 -16.65 47.22
C PRO A 387 -39.70 -15.77 46.30
N SER A 388 -40.85 -15.29 46.77
CA SER A 388 -41.72 -14.36 46.04
C SER A 388 -41.24 -12.90 46.07
N SER A 389 -40.26 -12.57 46.91
CA SER A 389 -39.75 -11.21 47.03
C SER A 389 -38.79 -10.87 45.89
N PRO A 390 -38.82 -9.63 45.37
CA PRO A 390 -37.79 -9.16 44.44
C PRO A 390 -36.38 -9.10 45.07
N TYR A 391 -36.29 -9.20 46.40
CA TYR A 391 -35.03 -9.21 47.14
C TYR A 391 -34.60 -10.61 47.60
N TYR A 392 -35.30 -11.65 47.16
CA TYR A 392 -34.87 -13.01 47.45
C TYR A 392 -33.52 -13.33 46.77
N TYR A 393 -32.63 -13.97 47.52
CA TYR A 393 -31.45 -14.61 46.96
C TYR A 393 -31.39 -16.08 47.41
N VAL A 394 -30.87 -16.94 46.54
CA VAL A 394 -30.67 -18.35 46.85
C VAL A 394 -29.55 -18.53 47.88
N PRO A 395 -29.56 -19.59 48.71
CA PRO A 395 -28.47 -19.87 49.63
C PRO A 395 -27.11 -19.76 48.95
N SER A 396 -26.26 -18.86 49.46
CA SER A 396 -25.01 -18.45 48.81
C SER A 396 -23.85 -18.64 49.77
N ARG A 397 -22.82 -19.37 49.35
CA ARG A 397 -21.68 -19.72 50.20
C ARG A 397 -20.51 -18.78 49.99
N ALA A 398 -20.06 -18.16 51.07
CA ALA A 398 -18.81 -17.43 51.13
C ALA A 398 -17.78 -18.23 51.95
N SER A 399 -16.52 -18.11 51.55
CA SER A 399 -15.40 -18.74 52.25
C SER A 399 -15.03 -17.93 53.50
N TRP A 400 -15.10 -16.60 53.43
CA TRP A 400 -14.70 -15.67 54.47
C TRP A 400 -15.70 -14.53 54.59
N VAL A 401 -16.20 -14.28 55.80
CA VAL A 401 -17.07 -13.12 56.08
C VAL A 401 -16.53 -12.31 57.25
N MET A 402 -16.61 -10.99 57.14
CA MET A 402 -16.23 -10.03 58.18
C MET A 402 -17.38 -9.04 58.40
N GLU A 403 -18.08 -9.14 59.52
CA GLU A 403 -19.23 -8.30 59.83
C GLU A 403 -18.76 -6.96 60.40
N PHE A 404 -19.20 -5.87 59.76
CA PHE A 404 -18.84 -4.51 60.16
C PHE A 404 -20.02 -3.71 60.72
N LEU A 405 -21.25 -4.08 60.35
CA LEU A 405 -22.48 -3.49 60.88
C LEU A 405 -23.52 -4.58 61.17
N GLY A 406 -24.15 -4.50 62.34
CA GLY A 406 -25.19 -5.43 62.76
C GLY A 406 -26.41 -5.38 61.82
N GLY A 407 -27.10 -6.51 61.70
CA GLY A 407 -28.18 -6.68 60.73
C GLY A 407 -27.74 -7.40 59.45
N GLY A 408 -26.52 -7.94 59.43
CA GLY A 408 -26.03 -8.78 58.35
C GLY A 408 -25.23 -8.06 57.27
N TYR A 409 -24.50 -6.99 57.61
CA TYR A 409 -23.62 -6.29 56.68
C TYR A 409 -22.19 -6.80 56.79
N PHE A 410 -21.76 -7.55 55.77
CA PHE A 410 -20.47 -8.21 55.74
C PHE A 410 -19.59 -7.69 54.61
N ILE A 411 -18.29 -7.69 54.83
CA ILE A 411 -17.27 -7.77 53.78
C ILE A 411 -16.98 -9.26 53.55
N HIS A 412 -17.17 -9.77 52.33
CA HIS A 412 -16.98 -11.19 52.05
C HIS A 412 -16.61 -11.50 50.61
N ASP A 413 -16.14 -12.72 50.38
CA ASP A 413 -15.93 -13.21 49.02
C ASP A 413 -17.25 -13.54 48.34
N ALA A 414 -17.33 -13.26 47.03
CA ALA A 414 -18.44 -13.63 46.17
C ALA A 414 -17.93 -14.56 45.06
N PRO A 415 -17.67 -15.86 45.34
CA PRO A 415 -17.09 -16.78 44.36
C PRO A 415 -18.00 -17.04 43.15
N TRP A 416 -19.27 -16.62 43.21
CA TRP A 416 -20.21 -16.67 42.09
C TRP A 416 -20.07 -15.50 41.12
N GLU A 417 -19.38 -14.41 41.49
CA GLU A 417 -19.16 -13.25 40.63
C GLU A 417 -17.94 -13.44 39.73
N SER A 418 -18.05 -13.01 38.48
CA SER A 418 -16.90 -13.01 37.57
C SER A 418 -15.95 -11.85 37.90
N PRO A 419 -14.65 -11.94 37.54
CA PRO A 419 -13.69 -10.85 37.81
C PRO A 419 -14.09 -9.48 37.22
N GLY A 420 -14.90 -9.46 36.15
CA GLY A 420 -15.40 -8.21 35.54
C GLY A 420 -16.66 -7.64 36.19
N ALA A 421 -17.15 -8.24 37.28
CA ALA A 421 -18.35 -7.80 37.99
C ALA A 421 -18.07 -6.77 39.10
N TYR A 422 -16.79 -6.44 39.36
CA TYR A 422 -16.35 -5.50 40.39
C TYR A 422 -15.98 -4.14 39.78
N GLY A 423 -15.98 -3.08 40.59
CA GLY A 423 -15.63 -1.73 40.18
C GLY A 423 -16.84 -0.87 39.82
N PRO A 424 -16.64 0.35 39.31
CA PRO A 424 -17.72 1.33 39.15
C PRO A 424 -18.91 0.81 38.34
N GLY A 425 -20.12 1.04 38.84
CA GLY A 425 -21.37 0.60 38.22
C GLY A 425 -21.79 -0.82 38.60
N SER A 426 -20.90 -1.62 39.21
CA SER A 426 -21.24 -2.96 39.72
C SER A 426 -22.41 -2.92 40.70
N GLN A 427 -22.44 -1.91 41.57
CA GLN A 427 -23.49 -1.67 42.56
C GLN A 427 -24.84 -1.31 41.94
N ASP A 428 -24.94 -1.08 40.62
CA ASP A 428 -26.21 -0.78 39.96
C ASP A 428 -26.74 -1.99 39.17
N ASN A 429 -26.02 -3.12 39.20
CA ASN A 429 -26.47 -4.35 38.57
C ASN A 429 -27.49 -5.08 39.48
N PRO A 430 -28.80 -5.09 39.14
CA PRO A 430 -29.84 -5.61 40.03
C PRO A 430 -29.74 -7.12 40.29
N THR A 431 -29.04 -7.87 39.42
CA THR A 431 -28.91 -9.33 39.51
C THR A 431 -27.60 -9.80 40.14
N ALA A 432 -26.61 -8.91 40.27
CA ALA A 432 -25.29 -9.24 40.82
C ALA A 432 -24.95 -8.46 42.09
N ALA A 433 -25.29 -7.16 42.13
CA ALA A 433 -24.99 -6.29 43.27
C ALA A 433 -25.59 -6.83 44.57
N SER A 434 -24.89 -6.55 45.67
CA SER A 434 -25.22 -7.11 46.97
C SER A 434 -26.51 -6.51 47.55
N HIS A 435 -26.96 -7.09 48.67
CA HIS A 435 -28.09 -6.56 49.47
C HIS A 435 -27.61 -5.65 50.61
N GLY A 436 -26.42 -5.05 50.48
CA GLY A 436 -25.80 -4.17 51.48
C GLY A 436 -24.40 -4.63 51.90
N CYS A 437 -24.07 -5.90 51.70
CA CYS A 437 -22.71 -6.43 51.86
C CYS A 437 -21.72 -5.78 50.89
N VAL A 438 -20.43 -6.02 51.11
CA VAL A 438 -19.37 -5.65 50.19
C VAL A 438 -18.75 -6.93 49.66
N HIS A 439 -19.01 -7.21 48.39
CA HIS A 439 -18.43 -8.33 47.67
C HIS A 439 -17.00 -7.98 47.27
N VAL A 440 -16.09 -8.90 47.55
CA VAL A 440 -14.66 -8.75 47.29
C VAL A 440 -14.18 -9.98 46.52
N PRO A 441 -13.26 -9.84 45.55
CA PRO A 441 -12.68 -11.00 44.87
C PRO A 441 -12.12 -12.03 45.86
N THR A 442 -12.43 -13.31 45.66
CA THR A 442 -12.06 -14.41 46.56
C THR A 442 -10.55 -14.45 46.87
N ALA A 443 -9.71 -14.18 45.87
CA ALA A 443 -8.26 -14.13 46.04
C ALA A 443 -7.82 -13.02 47.02
N VAL A 444 -8.48 -11.86 47.00
CA VAL A 444 -8.18 -10.76 47.92
C VAL A 444 -8.71 -11.08 49.31
N MET A 445 -9.90 -11.68 49.43
CA MET A 445 -10.46 -12.09 50.73
C MET A 445 -9.63 -13.16 51.45
N GLN A 446 -9.00 -14.06 50.71
CA GLN A 446 -8.09 -15.05 51.27
C GLN A 446 -6.93 -14.39 52.04
N TRP A 447 -6.47 -13.23 51.58
CA TRP A 447 -5.46 -12.41 52.26
C TRP A 447 -6.10 -11.50 53.32
N ALA A 448 -7.19 -10.82 52.99
CA ALA A 448 -7.81 -9.80 53.85
C ALA A 448 -8.37 -10.40 55.14
N TYR A 449 -8.94 -11.60 55.09
CA TYR A 449 -9.53 -12.25 56.25
C TYR A 449 -8.51 -12.46 57.38
N PRO A 450 -7.38 -13.17 57.21
CA PRO A 450 -6.38 -13.30 58.28
C PRO A 450 -5.71 -11.98 58.63
N TRP A 451 -5.59 -11.04 57.69
CA TRP A 451 -5.00 -9.72 57.94
C TRP A 451 -5.86 -8.85 58.87
N THR A 452 -7.19 -9.01 58.89
CA THR A 452 -8.13 -8.11 59.58
C THR A 452 -8.56 -8.65 60.96
N PRO A 453 -7.99 -8.24 62.10
CA PRO A 453 -8.51 -8.63 63.42
C PRO A 453 -9.86 -7.96 63.74
N PRO A 454 -10.71 -8.55 64.60
CA PRO A 454 -11.83 -7.81 65.21
C PRO A 454 -11.34 -6.53 65.88
N GLY A 455 -12.13 -5.47 65.77
CA GLY A 455 -11.78 -4.09 66.15
C GLY A 455 -11.18 -3.26 65.01
N THR A 456 -10.84 -3.86 63.86
CA THR A 456 -10.32 -3.11 62.70
C THR A 456 -11.37 -2.10 62.22
N PRO A 457 -11.08 -0.79 62.19
CA PRO A 457 -11.99 0.22 61.67
C PRO A 457 -12.31 0.01 60.19
N VAL A 458 -13.57 0.26 59.82
CA VAL A 458 -14.07 0.28 58.44
C VAL A 458 -14.72 1.65 58.19
N ILE A 459 -14.18 2.42 57.25
CA ILE A 459 -14.67 3.75 56.90
C ILE A 459 -15.30 3.68 55.51
N ILE A 460 -16.58 3.97 55.40
CA ILE A 460 -17.32 3.89 54.13
C ILE A 460 -17.78 5.28 53.73
N ASN A 461 -17.31 5.75 52.57
CA ASN A 461 -17.60 7.06 52.02
C ASN A 461 -18.37 6.93 50.70
N ALA A 462 -19.19 7.94 50.40
CA ALA A 462 -19.92 8.04 49.15
C ALA A 462 -18.98 8.47 48.01
#